data_AF-X6L440-F1
#
_entry.id   AF-X6L440-F1
#
_cell.length_a   1.000
_cell.length_b   1.000
_cell.length_c   1.000
_cell.angle_alpha   90.00
_cell.angle_beta   90.00
_cell.angle_gamma   90.00
#
_symmetry.space_group_name_H-M   'P 1'
#
loop_
_entity.id
_entity.type
_entity.pdbx_description
1 polymer ?
#
loop_
_entity_poly.entity_id
_entity_poly.type
_entity_poly.pdbx_seq_one_letter_code
_entity_poly.pdbx_strand_id
1 'polypeptide(L)'
;MATPDHCKEAFAMQDFISMTADDTLARLNAMPRRAARRAMQRLIYRKSSRPADLAQQMALLRALARAEPLDRFGRTYALIACAHKACETVDTDMLESIDAELHETLDWARALPQRNILRRDGFHLRYSVLNVLIGSALLRDAGDLPALAATALSELDRLSPRRASSYLFNSSSNVVKTVCLAVALAPGNAAHVHQQLRRLIDLSLGLVHIHQMIEPLTRRFGPRRLEAVSPSSAYAEFEATQKRLFLLEDLCRNPQDAAMRHRLAMASVGRKTEAQTAAMMAALDRHL
;
A
#
# COMPACT_ATOMS: atom_id res chain seq x y z
N MET A 1 -36.07 -6.25 -34.46
CA MET A 1 -34.72 -5.66 -34.48
C MET A 1 -34.60 -4.71 -33.31
N ALA A 2 -33.93 -5.13 -32.24
CA ALA A 2 -33.68 -4.29 -31.08
C ALA A 2 -32.49 -3.36 -31.36
N THR A 3 -32.64 -2.09 -31.01
CA THR A 3 -31.63 -1.04 -31.20
C THR A 3 -30.42 -1.24 -30.26
N PRO A 4 -29.21 -0.76 -30.64
CA PRO A 4 -27.95 -1.06 -29.94
C PRO A 4 -27.72 -0.26 -28.64
N ASP A 5 -28.72 0.45 -28.11
CA ASP A 5 -28.57 1.34 -26.95
C ASP A 5 -28.97 0.71 -25.62
N HIS A 6 -29.57 -0.48 -25.60
CA HIS A 6 -29.93 -1.18 -24.35
C HIS A 6 -28.80 -1.99 -23.70
N CYS A 7 -27.59 -2.00 -24.27
CA CYS A 7 -26.41 -2.62 -23.65
C CYS A 7 -25.55 -1.64 -22.82
N LYS A 8 -25.89 -0.34 -22.80
CA LYS A 8 -25.10 0.69 -22.11
C LYS A 8 -25.65 1.12 -20.74
N GLU A 9 -26.81 0.62 -20.29
CA GLU A 9 -27.47 1.09 -19.05
C GLU A 9 -27.71 0.05 -17.94
N ALA A 10 -27.37 -1.23 -18.09
CA ALA A 10 -27.65 -2.24 -17.04
C ALA A 10 -26.49 -2.49 -16.03
N PHE A 11 -25.44 -1.66 -16.03
CA PHE A 11 -24.46 -1.58 -14.93
C PHE A 11 -24.53 -0.20 -14.28
N ALA A 12 -25.73 0.19 -13.84
CA ALA A 12 -25.87 1.18 -12.78
C ALA A 12 -24.80 0.87 -11.73
N MET A 13 -23.93 1.85 -11.44
CA MET A 13 -22.84 1.69 -10.47
C MET A 13 -23.43 1.21 -9.16
N GLN A 14 -23.36 -0.10 -8.92
CA GLN A 14 -23.98 -0.70 -7.76
C GLN A 14 -23.31 -0.17 -6.50
N ASP A 15 -24.15 0.31 -5.59
CA ASP A 15 -23.72 0.82 -4.31
C ASP A 15 -23.63 -0.36 -3.32
N PHE A 16 -22.41 -0.68 -2.90
CA PHE A 16 -22.16 -1.68 -1.86
C PHE A 16 -21.95 -1.03 -0.49
N ILE A 17 -22.03 0.30 -0.38
CA ILE A 17 -21.67 1.04 0.83
C ILE A 17 -22.60 0.69 1.99
N SER A 18 -23.89 0.50 1.71
CA SER A 18 -24.92 0.15 2.71
C SER A 18 -25.08 -1.36 2.95
N MET A 19 -24.31 -2.21 2.28
CA MET A 19 -24.46 -3.67 2.34
C MET A 19 -23.53 -4.30 3.38
N THR A 20 -23.95 -5.43 3.95
CA THR A 20 -23.04 -6.31 4.71
C THR A 20 -22.06 -7.02 3.77
N ALA A 21 -21.02 -7.64 4.34
CA ALA A 21 -20.11 -8.50 3.58
C ALA A 21 -20.85 -9.66 2.91
N ASP A 22 -21.74 -10.33 3.65
CA ASP A 22 -22.50 -11.48 3.15
C ASP A 22 -23.44 -11.10 2.02
N ASP A 23 -24.20 -10.01 2.17
CA ASP A 23 -25.06 -9.50 1.10
C ASP A 23 -24.24 -9.13 -0.14
N THR A 24 -23.08 -8.50 0.07
CA THR A 24 -22.18 -8.12 -1.02
C THR A 24 -21.68 -9.37 -1.76
N LEU A 25 -21.24 -10.40 -1.03
CA LEU A 25 -20.76 -11.66 -1.59
C LEU A 25 -21.86 -12.42 -2.33
N ALA A 26 -23.05 -12.54 -1.73
CA ALA A 26 -24.21 -13.16 -2.36
C ALA A 26 -24.54 -12.46 -3.69
N ARG A 27 -24.52 -11.13 -3.70
CA ARG A 27 -24.76 -10.34 -4.91
C ARG A 27 -23.66 -10.52 -5.95
N LEU A 28 -22.39 -10.54 -5.55
CA LEU A 28 -21.27 -10.80 -6.47
C LEU A 28 -21.35 -12.18 -7.10
N ASN A 29 -21.77 -13.20 -6.34
CA ASN A 29 -21.91 -14.58 -6.80
C ASN A 29 -23.08 -14.76 -7.77
N ALA A 30 -24.13 -13.93 -7.65
CA ALA A 30 -25.25 -13.91 -8.60
C ALA A 30 -24.90 -13.24 -9.94
N MET A 31 -23.75 -12.56 -10.06
CA MET A 31 -23.35 -11.89 -11.30
C MET A 31 -22.67 -12.85 -12.29
N PRO A 32 -22.78 -12.58 -13.62
CA PRO A 32 -21.93 -13.22 -14.61
C PRO A 32 -20.44 -13.04 -14.27
N ARG A 33 -19.62 -14.09 -14.45
CA ARG A 33 -18.21 -14.15 -14.04
C ARG A 33 -17.38 -12.89 -14.38
N ARG A 34 -17.53 -12.37 -15.61
CA ARG A 34 -16.81 -11.16 -16.05
C ARG A 34 -17.23 -9.90 -15.29
N ALA A 35 -18.52 -9.77 -14.98
CA ALA A 35 -19.07 -8.67 -14.21
C ALA A 35 -18.67 -8.75 -12.74
N ALA A 36 -18.77 -9.95 -12.14
CA ALA A 36 -18.30 -10.22 -10.79
C ALA A 36 -16.83 -9.81 -10.63
N ARG A 37 -15.95 -10.26 -11.53
CA ARG A 37 -14.52 -9.89 -11.50
C ARG A 37 -14.30 -8.37 -11.51
N ARG A 38 -15.02 -7.63 -12.36
CA ARG A 38 -14.92 -6.15 -12.42
C ARG A 38 -15.40 -5.49 -11.13
N ALA A 39 -16.51 -5.96 -10.57
CA ALA A 39 -17.05 -5.46 -9.31
C ALA A 39 -16.09 -5.74 -8.14
N MET A 40 -15.56 -6.96 -8.04
CA MET A 40 -14.54 -7.34 -7.04
C MET A 40 -13.28 -6.47 -7.16
N GLN A 41 -12.76 -6.26 -8.37
CA GLN A 41 -11.62 -5.36 -8.58
C GLN A 41 -11.93 -3.93 -8.13
N ARG A 42 -13.14 -3.43 -8.40
CA ARG A 42 -13.58 -2.11 -7.92
C ARG A 42 -13.57 -2.05 -6.39
N LEU A 43 -14.13 -3.06 -5.70
CA LEU A 43 -14.13 -3.15 -4.24
C LEU A 43 -12.70 -3.18 -3.67
N ILE A 44 -11.79 -3.91 -4.30
CA ILE A 44 -10.38 -3.98 -3.88
C ILE A 44 -9.68 -2.62 -4.07
N TYR A 45 -9.85 -1.94 -5.21
CA TYR A 45 -9.06 -0.76 -5.55
C TYR A 45 -9.70 0.59 -5.20
N ARG A 46 -11.02 0.66 -4.97
CA ARG A 46 -11.75 1.89 -4.62
C ARG A 46 -12.37 1.77 -3.24
N LYS A 47 -11.72 2.37 -2.24
CA LYS A 47 -12.18 2.35 -0.85
C LYS A 47 -13.61 2.88 -0.67
N SER A 48 -13.99 3.92 -1.43
CA SER A 48 -15.33 4.52 -1.41
C SER A 48 -16.43 3.64 -2.02
N SER A 49 -16.11 2.47 -2.57
CA SER A 49 -17.10 1.54 -3.11
C SER A 49 -17.36 0.34 -2.20
N ARG A 50 -16.75 0.29 -1.01
CA ARG A 50 -16.86 -0.81 -0.06
C ARG A 50 -17.96 -0.53 0.99
N PRO A 51 -18.45 -1.54 1.72
CA PRO A 51 -19.26 -1.35 2.93
C PRO A 51 -18.69 -0.27 3.85
N ALA A 52 -19.55 0.54 4.46
CA ALA A 52 -19.11 1.62 5.36
C ALA A 52 -18.44 1.06 6.63
N ASP A 53 -18.97 -0.03 7.17
CA ASP A 53 -18.46 -0.68 8.38
C ASP A 53 -17.10 -1.37 8.15
N LEU A 54 -16.15 -1.16 9.07
CA LEU A 54 -14.79 -1.68 8.95
C LEU A 54 -14.70 -3.21 9.09
N ALA A 55 -15.50 -3.81 9.97
CA ALA A 55 -15.54 -5.26 10.14
C ALA A 55 -16.11 -5.93 8.89
N GLN A 56 -17.17 -5.36 8.30
CA GLN A 56 -17.72 -5.80 7.01
C GLN A 56 -16.70 -5.64 5.87
N GLN A 57 -15.93 -4.54 5.83
CA GLN A 57 -14.85 -4.41 4.84
C GLN A 57 -13.81 -5.52 4.97
N MET A 58 -13.41 -5.85 6.20
CA MET A 58 -12.40 -6.87 6.47
C MET A 58 -12.89 -8.27 6.09
N ALA A 59 -14.09 -8.66 6.52
CA ALA A 59 -14.72 -9.94 6.18
C ALA A 59 -14.86 -10.09 4.65
N LEU A 60 -15.34 -9.05 3.96
CA LEU A 60 -15.45 -9.02 2.50
C LEU A 60 -14.08 -9.21 1.84
N LEU A 61 -13.05 -8.46 2.24
CA LEU A 61 -11.72 -8.54 1.64
C LEU A 61 -11.06 -9.90 1.88
N ARG A 62 -11.28 -10.50 3.07
CA ARG A 62 -10.84 -11.86 3.39
C ARG A 62 -11.45 -12.89 2.44
N ALA A 63 -12.76 -12.80 2.21
CA ALA A 63 -13.46 -13.67 1.26
C ALA A 63 -12.96 -13.46 -0.19
N LEU A 64 -12.77 -12.20 -0.60
CA LEU A 64 -12.25 -11.87 -1.93
C LEU A 64 -10.82 -12.39 -2.17
N ALA A 65 -9.98 -12.50 -1.13
CA ALA A 65 -8.66 -13.09 -1.25
C ALA A 65 -8.69 -14.56 -1.72
N ARG A 66 -9.84 -15.24 -1.62
CA ARG A 66 -10.03 -16.63 -2.03
C ARG A 66 -11.00 -16.77 -3.21
N ALA A 67 -11.52 -15.67 -3.75
CA ALA A 67 -12.54 -15.70 -4.78
C ALA A 67 -12.00 -16.19 -6.15
N GLU A 68 -12.60 -17.25 -6.67
CA GLU A 68 -12.23 -17.89 -7.95
C GLU A 68 -12.20 -16.91 -9.15
N PRO A 69 -13.14 -15.94 -9.30
CA PRO A 69 -13.14 -15.01 -10.43
C PRO A 69 -11.93 -14.07 -10.48
N LEU A 70 -11.20 -13.91 -9.38
CA LEU A 70 -9.98 -13.12 -9.31
C LEU A 70 -8.76 -13.97 -9.68
N ASP A 71 -7.84 -13.37 -10.41
CA ASP A 71 -6.50 -13.94 -10.63
C ASP A 71 -5.63 -13.79 -9.37
N ARG A 72 -4.43 -14.38 -9.38
CA ARG A 72 -3.51 -14.33 -8.23
C ARG A 72 -3.20 -12.89 -7.79
N PHE A 73 -3.03 -11.96 -8.72
CA PHE A 73 -2.85 -10.53 -8.41
C PHE A 73 -4.05 -9.95 -7.66
N GLY A 74 -5.27 -10.18 -8.14
CA GLY A 74 -6.49 -9.70 -7.48
C GLY A 74 -6.66 -10.27 -6.07
N ARG A 75 -6.44 -11.57 -5.91
CA ARG A 75 -6.50 -12.27 -4.60
C ARG A 75 -5.46 -11.72 -3.62
N THR A 76 -4.22 -11.54 -4.07
CA THR A 76 -3.16 -10.92 -3.29
C THR A 76 -3.50 -9.50 -2.84
N TYR A 77 -4.03 -8.64 -3.73
CA TYR A 77 -4.40 -7.28 -3.32
C TYR A 77 -5.59 -7.24 -2.36
N ALA A 78 -6.52 -8.20 -2.47
CA ALA A 78 -7.57 -8.37 -1.48
C ALA A 78 -6.99 -8.76 -0.11
N LEU A 79 -6.04 -9.70 -0.08
CA LEU A 79 -5.35 -10.12 1.16
C LEU A 79 -4.57 -8.97 1.81
N ILE A 80 -3.78 -8.23 1.02
CA ILE A 80 -3.04 -7.04 1.51
C ILE A 80 -4.02 -5.98 2.05
N ALA A 81 -5.14 -5.74 1.35
CA ALA A 81 -6.15 -4.80 1.81
C ALA A 81 -6.86 -5.27 3.08
N CYS A 82 -7.08 -6.58 3.25
CA CYS A 82 -7.59 -7.20 4.47
C CYS A 82 -6.62 -6.96 5.64
N ALA A 83 -5.33 -7.29 5.46
CA ALA A 83 -4.30 -7.08 6.46
C ALA A 83 -4.18 -5.61 6.88
N HIS A 84 -4.24 -4.69 5.92
CA HIS A 84 -4.29 -3.24 6.21
C HIS A 84 -5.46 -2.85 7.12
N LYS A 85 -6.63 -3.47 6.93
CA LYS A 85 -7.83 -3.18 7.73
C LYS A 85 -7.76 -3.82 9.12
N ALA A 86 -7.20 -5.02 9.21
CA ALA A 86 -6.90 -5.65 10.49
C ALA A 86 -5.90 -4.81 11.30
N CYS A 87 -4.83 -4.29 10.68
CA CYS A 87 -3.92 -3.35 11.36
C CYS A 87 -4.60 -2.03 11.78
N GLU A 88 -5.61 -1.55 11.05
CA GLU A 88 -6.35 -0.31 11.35
C GLU A 88 -7.31 -0.48 12.54
N THR A 89 -7.82 -1.71 12.72
CA THR A 89 -8.73 -2.09 13.80
C THR A 89 -8.02 -2.79 14.96
N VAL A 90 -6.70 -3.00 14.85
CA VAL A 90 -5.88 -3.72 15.84
C VAL A 90 -6.39 -5.15 16.07
N ASP A 91 -6.93 -5.78 15.02
CA ASP A 91 -7.43 -7.16 15.06
C ASP A 91 -6.27 -8.15 14.89
N THR A 92 -5.64 -8.52 16.01
CA THR A 92 -4.49 -9.44 16.05
C THR A 92 -4.85 -10.85 15.62
N ASP A 93 -6.07 -11.30 15.93
CA ASP A 93 -6.56 -12.65 15.60
C ASP A 93 -6.73 -12.79 14.09
N MET A 94 -7.30 -11.78 13.43
CA MET A 94 -7.37 -11.74 11.97
C MET A 94 -5.96 -11.73 11.36
N LEU A 95 -5.04 -10.92 11.90
CA LEU A 95 -3.66 -10.83 11.41
C LEU A 95 -2.93 -12.18 11.52
N GLU A 96 -3.10 -12.89 12.63
CA GLU A 96 -2.55 -14.24 12.83
C GLU A 96 -3.18 -15.24 11.84
N SER A 97 -4.50 -15.19 11.66
CA SER A 97 -5.23 -16.11 10.77
C SER A 97 -4.86 -15.99 9.28
N ILE A 98 -4.23 -14.88 8.87
CA ILE A 98 -3.84 -14.62 7.48
C ILE A 98 -2.32 -14.61 7.27
N ASP A 99 -1.53 -14.82 8.32
CA ASP A 99 -0.09 -14.62 8.32
C ASP A 99 0.62 -15.54 7.33
N ALA A 100 0.32 -16.84 7.39
CA ALA A 100 0.88 -17.82 6.47
C ALA A 100 0.61 -17.48 4.99
N GLU A 101 -0.60 -17.00 4.67
CA GLU A 101 -0.96 -16.59 3.31
C GLU A 101 -0.22 -15.31 2.86
N LEU A 102 0.08 -14.40 3.80
CA LEU A 102 0.89 -13.22 3.52
C LEU A 102 2.36 -13.58 3.23
N HIS A 103 2.94 -14.52 3.96
CA HIS A 103 4.29 -15.04 3.69
C HIS A 103 4.37 -15.74 2.34
N GLU A 104 3.40 -16.62 2.01
CA GLU A 104 3.33 -17.25 0.68
C GLU A 104 3.21 -16.20 -0.44
N THR A 105 2.44 -15.15 -0.19
CA THR A 105 2.29 -14.01 -1.10
C THR A 105 3.59 -13.23 -1.27
N LEU A 106 4.38 -13.05 -0.20
CA LEU A 106 5.69 -12.41 -0.26
C LEU A 106 6.65 -13.23 -1.14
N ASP A 107 6.72 -14.54 -0.94
CA ASP A 107 7.59 -15.42 -1.74
C ASP A 107 7.22 -15.37 -3.23
N TRP A 108 5.92 -15.40 -3.52
CA TRP A 108 5.45 -15.20 -4.89
C TRP A 108 5.82 -13.83 -5.45
N ALA A 109 5.62 -12.75 -4.69
CA ALA A 109 5.95 -11.39 -5.13
C ALA A 109 7.47 -11.23 -5.41
N ARG A 110 8.32 -11.93 -4.66
CA ARG A 110 9.78 -11.97 -4.87
C ARG A 110 10.16 -12.62 -6.20
N ALA A 111 9.42 -13.64 -6.63
CA ALA A 111 9.63 -14.29 -7.93
C ALA A 111 9.15 -13.44 -9.13
N LEU A 112 8.34 -12.40 -8.91
CA LEU A 112 7.81 -11.57 -9.99
C LEU A 112 8.85 -10.57 -10.52
N PRO A 113 8.92 -10.34 -11.83
CA PRO A 113 9.76 -9.30 -12.43
C PRO A 113 9.23 -7.88 -12.16
N GLN A 114 10.10 -6.88 -12.30
CA GLN A 114 9.65 -5.49 -12.46
C GLN A 114 8.87 -5.31 -13.76
N ARG A 115 7.76 -4.56 -13.71
CA ARG A 115 6.86 -4.31 -14.84
C ARG A 115 6.38 -2.86 -14.93
N ASN A 116 5.99 -2.45 -16.13
CA ASN A 116 5.42 -1.11 -16.41
C ASN A 116 3.91 -1.01 -16.11
N ILE A 117 3.39 -1.85 -15.22
CA ILE A 117 1.98 -1.84 -14.79
C ILE A 117 2.00 -1.94 -13.26
N LEU A 118 1.64 -0.86 -12.56
CA LEU A 118 1.74 -0.76 -11.08
C LEU A 118 1.23 -2.01 -10.35
N ARG A 119 0.02 -2.48 -10.69
CA ARG A 119 -0.64 -3.63 -10.05
C ARG A 119 -0.11 -5.00 -10.49
N ARG A 120 0.91 -5.03 -11.33
CA ARG A 120 1.60 -6.24 -11.77
C ARG A 120 3.12 -6.12 -11.63
N ASP A 121 3.59 -5.03 -11.03
CA ASP A 121 4.99 -4.77 -10.79
C ASP A 121 5.43 -5.54 -9.55
N GLY A 122 6.36 -6.48 -9.72
CA GLY A 122 6.88 -7.30 -8.62
C GLY A 122 7.50 -6.45 -7.52
N PHE A 123 8.21 -5.38 -7.87
CA PHE A 123 8.85 -4.49 -6.89
C PHE A 123 7.81 -3.76 -6.02
N HIS A 124 6.82 -3.11 -6.63
CA HIS A 124 5.69 -2.51 -5.91
C HIS A 124 4.96 -3.52 -5.00
N LEU A 125 4.73 -4.73 -5.51
CA LEU A 125 3.98 -5.74 -4.80
C LEU A 125 4.72 -6.24 -3.55
N ARG A 126 6.03 -6.51 -3.64
CA ARG A 126 6.85 -6.93 -2.49
C ARG A 126 6.73 -5.94 -1.34
N TYR A 127 6.89 -4.64 -1.61
CA TYR A 127 6.75 -3.61 -0.59
C TYR A 127 5.32 -3.43 -0.08
N SER A 128 4.30 -3.74 -0.89
CA SER A 128 2.91 -3.74 -0.43
C SER A 128 2.67 -4.85 0.60
N VAL A 129 3.26 -6.03 0.38
CA VAL A 129 3.18 -7.19 1.29
C VAL A 129 4.05 -6.97 2.53
N LEU A 130 5.32 -6.57 2.37
CA LEU A 130 6.23 -6.28 3.48
C LEU A 130 5.67 -5.22 4.43
N ASN A 131 5.04 -4.18 3.89
CA ASN A 131 4.43 -3.15 4.72
C ASN A 131 3.35 -3.70 5.68
N VAL A 132 2.54 -4.66 5.22
CA VAL A 132 1.50 -5.26 6.08
C VAL A 132 2.05 -6.38 6.96
N LEU A 133 3.05 -7.14 6.50
CA LEU A 133 3.74 -8.14 7.32
C LEU A 133 4.48 -7.49 8.51
N ILE A 134 5.26 -6.44 8.27
CA ILE A 134 5.97 -5.72 9.35
C ILE A 134 4.97 -5.10 10.33
N GLY A 135 3.88 -4.48 9.82
CA GLY A 135 2.83 -3.95 10.68
C GLY A 135 2.12 -5.04 11.50
N SER A 136 1.87 -6.21 10.90
CA SER A 136 1.31 -7.39 11.57
C SER A 136 2.23 -7.89 12.68
N ALA A 137 3.51 -8.09 12.36
CA ALA A 137 4.52 -8.58 13.28
C ALA A 137 4.73 -7.63 14.47
N LEU A 138 4.73 -6.31 14.24
CA LEU A 138 4.77 -5.31 15.31
C LEU A 138 3.57 -5.43 16.27
N LEU A 139 2.35 -5.49 15.74
CA LEU A 139 1.14 -5.54 16.57
C LEU A 139 1.03 -6.84 17.37
N ARG A 140 1.46 -7.96 16.78
CA ARG A 140 1.41 -9.29 17.40
C ARG A 140 2.65 -9.64 18.23
N ASP A 141 3.65 -8.75 18.29
CA ASP A 141 4.96 -9.04 18.91
C ASP A 141 5.60 -10.33 18.34
N ALA A 142 5.53 -10.49 17.01
CA ALA A 142 5.99 -11.70 16.35
C ALA A 142 7.53 -11.75 16.25
N GLY A 143 8.10 -12.91 16.57
CA GLY A 143 9.56 -13.11 16.62
C GLY A 143 10.28 -13.00 15.26
N ASP A 144 9.55 -12.98 14.15
CA ASP A 144 10.09 -12.86 12.79
C ASP A 144 10.26 -11.41 12.32
N LEU A 145 9.83 -10.42 13.12
CA LEU A 145 9.97 -9.00 12.82
C LEU A 145 11.38 -8.58 12.35
N PRO A 146 12.49 -9.03 12.99
CA PRO A 146 13.84 -8.70 12.52
C PRO A 146 14.13 -9.24 11.11
N ALA A 147 13.65 -10.45 10.80
CA ALA A 147 13.84 -11.07 9.49
C ALA A 147 13.04 -10.35 8.39
N LEU A 148 11.82 -9.91 8.70
CA LEU A 148 11.00 -9.09 7.81
C LEU A 148 11.64 -7.72 7.54
N ALA A 149 12.17 -7.06 8.58
CA ALA A 149 12.90 -5.81 8.44
C ALA A 149 14.13 -5.98 7.54
N ALA A 150 14.96 -6.99 7.80
CA ALA A 150 16.13 -7.32 6.97
C ALA A 150 15.73 -7.62 5.51
N THR A 151 14.62 -8.33 5.31
CA THR A 151 14.09 -8.61 3.97
C THR A 151 13.73 -7.32 3.24
N ALA A 152 13.04 -6.38 3.89
CA ALA A 152 12.67 -5.09 3.30
C ALA A 152 13.87 -4.24 2.89
N LEU A 153 14.96 -4.28 3.68
CA LEU A 153 16.23 -3.63 3.34
C LEU A 153 16.88 -4.31 2.13
N SER A 154 16.98 -5.64 2.11
CA SER A 154 17.61 -6.40 1.01
C SER A 154 16.87 -6.28 -0.32
N GLU A 155 15.54 -6.13 -0.31
CA GLU A 155 14.75 -5.95 -1.53
C GLU A 155 14.97 -4.58 -2.17
N LEU A 156 15.49 -3.58 -1.43
CA LEU A 156 15.77 -2.25 -1.96
C LEU A 156 16.90 -2.32 -2.98
N ASP A 157 17.94 -3.09 -2.67
CA ASP A 157 19.10 -3.29 -3.55
C ASP A 157 18.74 -4.06 -4.83
N ARG A 158 17.55 -4.68 -4.89
CA ARG A 158 17.06 -5.42 -6.07
C ARG A 158 16.31 -4.54 -7.07
N LEU A 159 16.12 -3.25 -6.80
CA LEU A 159 15.55 -2.32 -7.76
C LEU A 159 16.49 -2.17 -8.96
N SER A 160 16.04 -2.53 -10.16
CA SER A 160 16.75 -2.20 -11.40
C SER A 160 16.24 -0.88 -11.99
N PRO A 161 17.06 0.20 -12.04
CA PRO A 161 16.66 1.48 -12.62
C PRO A 161 16.23 1.38 -14.09
N ARG A 162 16.88 0.50 -14.87
CA ARG A 162 16.55 0.26 -16.30
C ARG A 162 15.15 -0.33 -16.53
N ARG A 163 14.51 -0.84 -15.47
CA ARG A 163 13.19 -1.48 -15.51
C ARG A 163 12.15 -0.68 -14.72
N ALA A 164 12.54 0.48 -14.21
CA ALA A 164 11.62 1.38 -13.54
C ALA A 164 10.65 2.00 -14.55
N SER A 165 9.42 2.24 -14.10
CA SER A 165 8.38 2.91 -14.89
C SER A 165 7.91 4.16 -14.18
N SER A 166 7.08 4.97 -14.83
CA SER A 166 6.46 6.15 -14.22
C SER A 166 5.65 5.83 -12.95
N TYR A 167 5.22 4.58 -12.78
CA TYR A 167 4.58 4.11 -11.56
C TYR A 167 5.51 4.01 -10.34
N LEU A 168 6.83 4.12 -10.54
CA LEU A 168 7.79 4.14 -9.44
C LEU A 168 7.51 5.29 -8.47
N PHE A 169 6.97 6.42 -8.94
CA PHE A 169 6.55 7.53 -8.08
C PHE A 169 5.43 7.15 -7.10
N ASN A 170 4.46 6.36 -7.56
CA ASN A 170 3.41 5.86 -6.66
C ASN A 170 3.95 4.78 -5.71
N SER A 171 4.91 3.98 -6.17
CA SER A 171 5.52 2.93 -5.37
C SER A 171 6.52 3.46 -4.35
N SER A 172 7.21 4.57 -4.64
CA SER A 172 8.29 5.10 -3.80
C SER A 172 7.79 5.50 -2.41
N SER A 173 6.59 6.10 -2.28
CA SER A 173 6.01 6.38 -0.95
C SER A 173 5.91 5.11 -0.09
N ASN A 174 5.41 4.01 -0.68
CA ASN A 174 5.27 2.76 0.06
C ASN A 174 6.64 2.11 0.37
N VAL A 175 7.60 2.21 -0.55
CA VAL A 175 8.98 1.74 -0.34
C VAL A 175 9.64 2.50 0.80
N VAL A 176 9.69 3.84 0.72
CA VAL A 176 10.30 4.70 1.75
C VAL A 176 9.67 4.44 3.11
N LYS A 177 8.34 4.41 3.18
CA LYS A 177 7.63 4.10 4.43
C LYS A 177 8.05 2.74 5.02
N THR A 178 8.05 1.69 4.22
CA THR A 178 8.42 0.34 4.69
C THR A 178 9.89 0.26 5.11
N VAL A 179 10.78 0.83 4.31
CA VAL A 179 12.23 0.81 4.55
C VAL A 179 12.61 1.66 5.74
N CYS A 180 12.05 2.86 5.91
CA CYS A 180 12.31 3.70 7.07
C CYS A 180 11.88 3.04 8.37
N LEU A 181 10.76 2.30 8.37
CA LEU A 181 10.36 1.49 9.52
C LEU A 181 11.39 0.38 9.78
N ALA A 182 11.82 -0.35 8.75
CA ALA A 182 12.85 -1.38 8.89
C ALA A 182 14.19 -0.82 9.40
N VAL A 183 14.61 0.37 8.96
CA VAL A 183 15.83 1.03 9.47
C VAL A 183 15.66 1.45 10.93
N ALA A 184 14.50 1.95 11.35
CA ALA A 184 14.29 2.30 12.74
C ALA A 184 14.47 1.07 13.66
N LEU A 185 13.94 -0.08 13.23
CA LEU A 185 14.08 -1.36 13.91
C LEU A 185 15.52 -1.92 13.86
N ALA A 186 16.25 -1.70 12.76
CA ALA A 186 17.61 -2.19 12.56
C ALA A 186 18.50 -1.11 11.90
N PRO A 187 19.09 -0.18 12.69
CA PRO A 187 19.72 1.02 12.16
C PRO A 187 21.11 0.82 11.52
N GLY A 188 21.69 -0.38 11.61
CA GLY A 188 23.09 -0.65 11.23
C GLY A 188 23.49 -0.22 9.81
N ASN A 189 22.54 -0.13 8.88
CA ASN A 189 22.76 0.26 7.48
C ASN A 189 22.08 1.59 7.09
N ALA A 190 21.71 2.45 8.05
CA ALA A 190 20.93 3.66 7.82
C ALA A 190 21.52 4.56 6.73
N ALA A 191 22.83 4.79 6.72
CA ALA A 191 23.50 5.66 5.76
C ALA A 191 23.43 5.14 4.31
N HIS A 192 23.67 3.84 4.08
CA HIS A 192 23.54 3.21 2.76
C HIS A 192 22.08 3.30 2.28
N VAL A 193 21.14 2.93 3.15
CA VAL A 193 19.71 2.99 2.85
C VAL A 193 19.26 4.40 2.51
N HIS A 194 19.71 5.40 3.26
CA HIS A 194 19.40 6.81 2.98
C HIS A 194 19.83 7.23 1.57
N GLN A 195 21.05 6.87 1.16
CA GLN A 195 21.53 7.16 -0.20
C GLN A 195 20.69 6.45 -1.27
N GLN A 196 20.31 5.19 -1.05
CA GLN A 196 19.45 4.44 -1.96
C GLN A 196 18.05 5.08 -2.09
N LEU A 197 17.44 5.48 -0.97
CA LEU A 197 16.12 6.11 -0.99
C LEU A 197 16.16 7.49 -1.67
N ARG A 198 17.24 8.28 -1.50
CA ARG A 198 17.43 9.53 -2.25
C ARG A 198 17.48 9.29 -3.75
N ARG A 199 18.26 8.29 -4.20
CA ARG A 199 18.33 7.90 -5.62
C ARG A 199 17.00 7.39 -6.16
N LEU A 200 16.26 6.64 -5.34
CA LEU A 200 14.91 6.17 -5.68
C LEU A 200 13.96 7.34 -5.92
N ILE A 201 13.94 8.35 -5.04
CA ILE A 201 13.08 9.51 -5.20
C ILE A 201 13.47 10.31 -6.43
N ASP A 202 14.75 10.59 -6.61
CA ASP A 202 15.27 11.31 -7.78
C ASP A 202 14.87 10.61 -9.10
N LEU A 203 15.11 9.30 -9.19
CA LEU A 203 14.67 8.48 -10.32
C LEU A 203 13.15 8.54 -10.53
N SER A 204 12.37 8.47 -9.46
CA SER A 204 10.90 8.50 -9.54
C SER A 204 10.37 9.84 -10.04
N LEU A 205 11.01 10.95 -9.66
CA LEU A 205 10.70 12.29 -10.16
C LEU A 205 11.07 12.39 -11.64
N GLY A 206 12.28 11.97 -12.02
CA GLY A 206 12.71 11.98 -13.42
C GLY A 206 11.73 11.24 -14.34
N LEU A 207 11.27 10.06 -13.93
CA LEU A 207 10.32 9.24 -14.71
C LEU A 207 8.91 9.83 -14.80
N VAL A 208 8.46 10.59 -13.79
CA VAL A 208 7.18 11.29 -13.85
C VAL A 208 7.24 12.49 -14.78
N HIS A 209 8.31 13.30 -14.70
CA HIS A 209 8.46 14.50 -15.53
C HIS A 209 8.59 14.15 -17.02
N ILE A 210 9.28 13.06 -17.36
CA ILE A 210 9.39 12.56 -18.74
C ILE A 210 8.03 12.10 -19.32
N HIS A 211 7.06 11.75 -18.46
CA HIS A 211 5.74 11.24 -18.87
C HIS A 211 4.60 12.28 -18.87
N GLN A 212 4.86 13.55 -18.53
CA GLN A 212 3.80 14.58 -18.47
C GLN A 212 3.49 15.19 -19.84
N MET A 213 2.65 14.53 -20.63
CA MET A 213 2.01 15.08 -21.85
C MET A 213 0.78 15.98 -21.55
N ILE A 214 0.72 16.66 -20.40
CA ILE A 214 -0.52 17.32 -19.92
C ILE A 214 -0.33 18.82 -19.64
N GLU A 215 0.89 19.33 -19.79
CA GLU A 215 1.22 20.74 -19.60
C GLU A 215 0.28 21.70 -20.37
N PRO A 216 -0.09 21.43 -21.65
CA PRO A 216 -0.98 22.33 -22.39
C PRO A 216 -2.42 22.34 -21.87
N LEU A 217 -2.93 21.21 -21.39
CA LEU A 217 -4.30 21.09 -20.86
C LEU A 217 -4.42 21.73 -19.48
N THR A 218 -3.40 21.57 -18.65
CA THR A 218 -3.35 22.16 -17.30
C THR A 218 -3.30 23.68 -17.36
N ARG A 219 -2.57 24.25 -18.35
CA ARG A 219 -2.57 25.70 -18.61
C ARG A 219 -3.90 26.24 -19.13
N ARG A 220 -4.68 25.42 -19.85
CA ARG A 220 -5.93 25.86 -20.50
C ARG A 220 -7.17 25.71 -19.60
N PHE A 221 -7.20 24.67 -18.76
CA PHE A 221 -8.38 24.31 -17.94
C PHE A 221 -8.11 24.28 -16.44
N GLY A 222 -6.86 24.51 -16.01
CA GLY A 222 -6.49 24.52 -14.61
C GLY A 222 -6.98 25.76 -13.86
N PRO A 223 -6.91 25.73 -12.52
CA PRO A 223 -7.26 26.88 -11.69
C PRO A 223 -6.41 28.10 -12.04
N ARG A 224 -7.04 29.27 -12.22
CA ARG A 224 -6.35 30.52 -12.58
C ARG A 224 -5.57 31.15 -11.43
N ARG A 225 -5.79 30.69 -10.20
CA ARG A 225 -5.16 31.18 -8.98
C ARG A 225 -4.61 30.01 -8.18
N LEU A 226 -3.46 30.22 -7.54
CA LEU A 226 -2.79 29.20 -6.74
C LEU A 226 -3.66 28.73 -5.56
N GLU A 227 -4.44 29.64 -4.95
CA GLU A 227 -5.37 29.34 -3.85
C GLU A 227 -6.46 28.32 -4.20
N ALA A 228 -6.80 28.19 -5.48
CA ALA A 228 -7.79 27.23 -5.97
C ALA A 228 -7.19 25.86 -6.32
N VAL A 229 -5.87 25.68 -6.13
CA VAL A 229 -5.18 24.41 -6.31
C VAL A 229 -5.23 23.64 -4.99
N SER A 230 -6.10 22.63 -4.92
CA SER A 230 -6.07 21.69 -3.80
C SER A 230 -4.95 20.67 -4.00
N PRO A 231 -4.12 20.39 -2.98
CA PRO A 231 -3.11 19.34 -3.06
C PRO A 231 -3.75 17.99 -3.36
N SER A 232 -3.20 17.26 -4.33
CA SER A 232 -3.64 15.89 -4.59
C SER A 232 -3.20 14.94 -3.47
N SER A 233 -3.86 13.79 -3.34
CA SER A 233 -3.41 12.74 -2.42
C SER A 233 -2.00 12.25 -2.74
N ALA A 234 -1.59 12.26 -4.02
CA ALA A 234 -0.23 11.92 -4.43
C ALA A 234 0.81 12.93 -3.92
N TYR A 235 0.46 14.22 -3.85
CA TYR A 235 1.32 15.25 -3.27
C TYR A 235 1.48 15.07 -1.75
N ALA A 236 0.40 14.80 -1.02
CA ALA A 236 0.48 14.54 0.43
C ALA A 236 1.35 13.32 0.76
N GLU A 237 1.24 12.25 -0.04
CA GLU A 237 2.10 11.07 0.08
C GLU A 237 3.58 11.39 -0.22
N PHE A 238 3.83 12.24 -1.23
CA PHE A 238 5.18 12.72 -1.54
C PHE A 238 5.77 13.57 -0.39
N GLU A 239 5.01 14.50 0.16
CA GLU A 239 5.45 15.32 1.30
C GLU A 239 5.78 14.45 2.52
N ALA A 240 4.94 13.47 2.83
CA ALA A 240 5.20 12.50 3.89
C ALA A 240 6.47 11.66 3.61
N THR A 241 6.72 11.33 2.35
CA THR A 241 7.94 10.64 1.91
C THR A 241 9.18 11.49 2.18
N GLN A 242 9.15 12.78 1.84
CA GLN A 242 10.25 13.71 2.10
C GLN A 242 10.51 13.89 3.61
N LYS A 243 9.46 14.02 4.43
CA LYS A 243 9.59 14.09 5.90
C LYS A 243 10.31 12.87 6.47
N ARG A 244 10.01 11.66 5.98
CA ARG A 244 10.71 10.43 6.39
C ARG A 244 12.18 10.42 5.98
N LEU A 245 12.49 10.93 4.79
CA LEU A 245 13.89 11.07 4.36
C LEU A 245 14.68 12.01 5.27
N PHE A 246 14.13 13.15 5.65
CA PHE A 246 14.83 14.07 6.55
C PHE A 246 15.05 13.46 7.93
N LEU A 247 14.06 12.76 8.48
CA LEU A 247 14.23 12.01 9.74
C LEU A 247 15.31 10.93 9.63
N LEU A 248 15.37 10.23 8.49
CA LEU A 248 16.43 9.25 8.24
C LEU A 248 17.79 9.92 8.07
N GLU A 249 17.88 11.07 7.42
CA GLU A 249 19.10 11.86 7.31
C GLU A 249 19.62 12.28 8.69
N ASP A 250 18.75 12.77 9.56
CA ASP A 250 19.12 13.15 10.92
C ASP A 250 19.53 11.93 11.76
N LEU A 251 18.87 10.78 11.58
CA LEU A 251 19.32 9.52 12.17
C LEU A 251 20.70 9.10 11.65
N CYS A 252 21.01 9.31 10.37
CA CYS A 252 22.34 9.01 9.84
C CYS A 252 23.43 9.89 10.47
N ARG A 253 23.10 11.13 10.85
CA ARG A 253 24.00 12.03 11.56
C ARG A 253 24.18 11.62 13.02
N ASN A 254 23.13 11.08 13.65
CA ASN A 254 23.12 10.64 15.04
C ASN A 254 22.55 9.21 15.19
N PRO A 255 23.27 8.15 14.79
CA PRO A 255 22.72 6.78 14.74
C PRO A 255 22.28 6.20 16.09
N GLN A 256 22.81 6.75 17.18
CA GLN A 256 22.51 6.32 18.55
C GLN A 256 21.31 7.07 19.17
N ASP A 257 20.71 8.03 18.46
CA ASP A 257 19.56 8.78 18.97
C ASP A 257 18.28 7.92 18.91
N ALA A 258 17.97 7.28 20.04
CA ALA A 258 16.77 6.46 20.21
C ALA A 258 15.47 7.25 19.95
N ALA A 259 15.42 8.54 20.34
CA ALA A 259 14.26 9.39 20.08
C ALA A 259 14.11 9.69 18.58
N MET A 260 15.21 9.79 17.82
CA MET A 260 15.16 9.89 16.36
C MET A 260 14.67 8.59 15.72
N ARG A 261 15.16 7.43 16.17
CA ARG A 261 14.68 6.12 15.72
C ARG A 261 13.16 5.99 15.92
N HIS A 262 12.68 6.37 17.11
CA HIS A 262 11.26 6.36 17.43
C HIS A 262 10.46 7.31 16.53
N ARG A 263 10.93 8.55 16.31
CA ARG A 263 10.29 9.50 15.38
C ARG A 263 10.22 8.97 13.93
N LEU A 264 11.29 8.35 13.44
CA LEU A 264 11.34 7.75 12.11
C LEU A 264 10.35 6.57 11.98
N ALA A 265 10.33 5.66 12.95
CA ALA A 265 9.38 4.56 13.00
C ALA A 265 7.93 5.08 13.02
N MET A 266 7.66 6.04 13.88
CA MET A 266 6.34 6.66 14.01
C MET A 266 5.89 7.33 12.72
N ALA A 267 6.77 8.03 12.00
CA ALA A 267 6.44 8.62 10.71
C ALA A 267 6.13 7.55 9.64
N SER A 268 6.58 6.31 9.86
CA SER A 268 6.55 5.20 8.91
C SER A 268 5.43 4.19 9.17
N VAL A 269 4.80 4.17 10.34
CA VAL A 269 3.60 3.36 10.61
C VAL A 269 2.31 4.05 10.11
N GLY A 270 1.29 3.26 9.80
CA GLY A 270 -0.03 3.78 9.44
C GLY A 270 -0.73 4.40 10.65
N ARG A 271 -1.31 5.60 10.47
CA ARG A 271 -2.06 6.32 11.51
C ARG A 271 -3.47 6.65 11.02
N LYS A 272 -4.35 5.65 10.96
CA LYS A 272 -5.73 5.81 10.48
C LYS A 272 -6.73 6.06 11.61
N THR A 273 -6.48 5.47 12.78
CA THR A 273 -7.30 5.64 13.99
C THR A 273 -6.38 5.95 15.17
N GLU A 274 -6.95 6.55 16.22
CA GLU A 274 -6.24 6.78 17.48
C GLU A 274 -5.82 5.44 18.12
N ALA A 275 -6.71 4.45 18.11
CA ALA A 275 -6.44 3.10 18.59
C ALA A 275 -5.25 2.44 17.86
N GLN A 276 -5.21 2.49 16.52
CA GLN A 276 -4.07 1.99 15.75
C GLN A 276 -2.79 2.73 16.14
N THR A 277 -2.86 4.05 16.29
CA THR A 277 -1.68 4.87 16.61
C THR A 277 -1.13 4.49 17.98
N ALA A 278 -2.00 4.38 19.00
CA ALA A 278 -1.61 3.97 20.34
C ALA A 278 -1.02 2.55 20.38
N ALA A 279 -1.65 1.59 19.70
CA ALA A 279 -1.15 0.22 19.64
C ALA A 279 0.21 0.11 18.94
N MET A 280 0.39 0.84 17.83
CA MET A 280 1.67 0.88 17.12
C MET A 280 2.77 1.57 17.94
N MET A 281 2.44 2.63 18.69
CA MET A 281 3.40 3.26 19.61
C MET A 281 3.85 2.29 20.68
N ALA A 282 2.90 1.66 21.37
CA ALA A 282 3.20 0.68 22.41
C ALA A 282 4.01 -0.51 21.86
N ALA A 283 3.77 -0.91 20.61
CA ALA A 283 4.58 -1.92 19.93
C ALA A 283 6.00 -1.45 19.66
N LEU A 284 6.17 -0.24 19.12
CA LEU A 284 7.49 0.31 18.84
C LEU A 284 8.34 0.50 20.11
N ASP A 285 7.74 0.91 21.22
CA ASP A 285 8.42 1.05 22.51
C ASP A 285 9.01 -0.28 23.03
N ARG A 286 8.48 -1.43 22.61
CA ARG A 286 9.04 -2.75 22.96
C ARG A 286 10.26 -3.13 22.11
N HIS A 287 10.42 -2.53 20.93
CA HIS A 287 11.40 -2.97 19.93
C HIS A 287 12.52 -1.95 19.65
N LEU A 288 12.41 -0.72 20.12
CA LEU A 288 13.36 0.36 19.83
C LEU A 288 14.24 0.74 21.01
#